data_AF-A0A3M2RSV9-F1
#
_entry.id   AF-A0A3M2RSV9-F1
#
_cell.length_a   1.000
_cell.length_b   1.000
_cell.length_c   1.000
_cell.angle_alpha   90.00
_cell.angle_beta   90.00
_cell.angle_gamma   90.00
#
_symmetry.space_group_name_H-M   'P 1'
#
loop_
_entity.id
_entity.type
_entity.pdbx_description
1 polymer ?
#
loop_
_entity_poly.entity_id
_entity_poly.type
_entity_poly.pdbx_seq_one_letter_code
_entity_poly.pdbx_strand_id
1 'polypeptide(L)'
;MIGLWNDRNSALRQGITPIIRGIDWTDIRVLRIGYDREHWTGEESEQPVTLLIEVRKDSTSWEHAYAVVVACRAVIQQCGIHDVHVEIRQPREHYFQF
;
A
#
# COMPACT_ATOMS: atom_id res chain seq x y z
N MET A 1 2.78 9.63 -6.59
CA MET A 1 1.89 9.10 -5.53
C MET A 1 2.20 9.68 -4.14
N ILE A 2 3.45 9.70 -3.66
CA ILE A 2 3.82 10.21 -2.32
C ILE A 2 3.30 11.65 -2.06
N GLY A 3 3.47 12.56 -3.01
CA GLY A 3 2.96 13.93 -2.87
C GLY A 3 1.43 14.00 -2.71
N LEU A 4 0.69 13.19 -3.48
CA LEU A 4 -0.76 13.09 -3.36
C LEU A 4 -1.15 12.47 -2.01
N TRP A 5 -0.46 11.42 -1.55
CA TRP A 5 -0.74 10.82 -0.26
C TRP A 5 -0.54 11.78 0.91
N ASN A 6 0.53 12.59 0.85
CA ASN A 6 0.87 13.56 1.90
C ASN A 6 -0.08 14.76 1.92
N ASP A 7 -0.66 15.12 0.77
CA ASP A 7 -1.72 16.11 0.70
C ASP A 7 -3.06 15.53 1.18
N ARG A 8 -3.53 16.00 2.34
CA ARG A 8 -4.81 15.61 2.95
C ARG A 8 -6.02 15.93 2.08
N ASN A 9 -5.90 16.93 1.20
CA ASN A 9 -6.99 17.36 0.33
C ASN A 9 -6.96 16.69 -1.04
N SER A 10 -5.95 15.86 -1.32
CA SER A 10 -5.90 15.16 -2.60
C SER A 10 -7.04 14.14 -2.71
N ALA A 11 -7.52 13.94 -3.94
CA ALA A 11 -8.53 12.92 -4.23
C ALA A 11 -8.07 11.52 -3.77
N LEU A 12 -6.77 11.23 -3.90
CA LEU A 12 -6.16 9.99 -3.43
C LEU A 12 -6.33 9.80 -1.92
N ARG A 13 -5.93 10.80 -1.13
CA ARG A 13 -5.96 10.72 0.33
C ARG A 13 -7.40 10.71 0.83
N GLN A 14 -8.29 11.51 0.24
CA GLN A 14 -9.70 11.53 0.58
C GLN A 14 -10.42 10.23 0.23
N GLY A 15 -10.09 9.59 -0.90
CA GLY A 15 -10.70 8.33 -1.33
C GLY A 15 -10.26 7.12 -0.51
N ILE A 16 -8.96 7.04 -0.16
CA ILE A 16 -8.42 5.91 0.63
C ILE A 16 -8.82 6.01 2.11
N THR A 17 -8.82 7.20 2.70
CA THR A 17 -9.11 7.42 4.14
C THR A 17 -10.36 6.70 4.66
N PRO A 18 -11.55 6.78 4.03
CA PRO A 18 -12.74 6.09 4.52
C PRO A 18 -12.64 4.57 4.42
N ILE A 19 -11.90 4.04 3.43
CA ILE A 19 -11.69 2.60 3.27
C ILE A 19 -10.84 2.07 4.44
N ILE A 20 -9.69 2.72 4.69
CA ILE A 20 -8.77 2.29 5.75
C ILE A 20 -9.33 2.54 7.16
N ARG A 21 -10.29 3.46 7.35
CA ARG A 21 -10.98 3.61 8.65
C ARG A 21 -11.77 2.35 9.05
N GLY A 22 -12.13 1.50 8.09
CA GLY A 22 -12.80 0.23 8.34
C GLY A 22 -11.88 -0.92 8.76
N ILE A 23 -10.59 -0.66 8.99
CA ILE A 23 -9.63 -1.67 9.45
C ILE A 23 -8.75 -1.09 10.57
N ASP A 24 -8.35 -1.93 11.51
CA ASP A 24 -7.52 -1.54 12.67
C ASP A 24 -6.04 -1.47 12.27
N TRP A 25 -5.72 -0.46 11.44
CA TRP A 25 -4.37 -0.21 10.93
C TRP A 25 -3.49 0.49 11.98
N THR A 26 -2.20 0.17 11.95
CA THR A 26 -1.18 0.73 12.84
C THR A 26 -0.20 1.65 12.10
N ASP A 27 0.05 1.38 10.82
CA ASP A 27 0.86 2.25 9.97
C ASP A 27 0.45 2.14 8.49
N ILE A 28 0.74 3.20 7.73
CA ILE A 28 0.55 3.21 6.27
C ILE A 28 1.74 3.86 5.60
N ARG A 29 2.37 3.11 4.68
CA ARG A 29 3.54 3.54 3.93
C ARG A 29 3.27 3.51 2.43
N VAL A 30 3.77 4.51 1.73
CA VAL A 30 3.84 4.53 0.27
C VAL A 30 5.29 4.31 -0.11
N LEU A 31 5.57 3.18 -0.74
CA LEU A 31 6.90 2.75 -1.13
C LEU A 31 6.97 2.65 -2.65
N ARG A 32 8.18 2.73 -3.23
CA ARG A 32 8.44 2.25 -4.58
C ARG A 32 9.44 1.13 -4.44
N ILE A 33 9.05 -0.07 -4.84
CA ILE A 33 9.87 -1.27 -4.70
C ILE A 33 10.03 -1.85 -6.09
N GLY A 34 11.27 -1.94 -6.55
CA GLY A 34 11.59 -2.53 -7.84
C GLY A 34 13.10 -2.67 -7.99
N TYR A 35 13.50 -3.35 -9.06
CA TYR A 35 14.91 -3.49 -9.41
C TYR A 35 15.35 -2.27 -10.20
N ASP A 36 16.53 -1.72 -9.86
CA ASP A 36 17.14 -0.64 -10.63
C ASP A 36 17.77 -1.20 -11.92
N ARG A 37 16.93 -1.51 -12.91
CA ARG A 37 17.35 -2.07 -14.19
C ARG A 37 18.09 -1.06 -15.06
N GLU A 38 17.79 0.22 -14.89
CA GLU A 38 18.42 1.31 -15.64
C GLU A 38 19.94 1.27 -15.46
N HIS A 39 20.40 1.07 -14.22
CA HIS A 39 21.84 1.01 -13.93
C HIS A 39 22.54 -0.24 -14.48
N TRP A 40 21.85 -1.38 -14.59
CA TRP A 40 22.45 -2.66 -14.98
C TRP A 40 22.31 -3.01 -16.46
N THR A 41 21.24 -2.55 -17.09
CA THR A 41 20.81 -2.97 -18.43
C THR A 41 20.49 -1.81 -19.37
N GLY A 42 20.34 -0.58 -18.83
CA GLY A 42 19.87 0.58 -19.60
C GLY A 42 18.37 0.56 -19.93
N GLU A 43 17.63 -0.45 -19.47
CA GLU A 43 16.17 -0.54 -19.57
C GLU A 43 15.49 0.29 -18.48
N GLU A 44 14.27 0.78 -18.74
CA GLU A 44 13.49 1.51 -17.74
C GLU A 44 13.23 0.62 -16.51
N SER A 45 13.52 1.15 -15.32
CA SER A 45 13.30 0.44 -14.06
C SER A 45 11.80 0.37 -13.73
N GLU A 46 11.25 -0.83 -13.72
CA GLU A 46 9.91 -1.09 -13.17
C GLU A 46 9.95 -1.01 -11.63
N GLN A 47 9.55 0.14 -11.10
CA GLN A 47 9.44 0.41 -9.66
C GLN A 47 7.99 0.74 -9.30
N PRO A 48 7.11 -0.27 -9.27
CA PRO A 48 5.71 -0.09 -8.92
C PRO A 48 5.55 0.57 -7.57
N VAL A 49 4.50 1.38 -7.46
CA VAL A 49 4.17 1.99 -6.18
C VAL A 49 3.48 0.94 -5.31
N THR A 50 3.97 0.71 -4.10
CA THR A 50 3.33 -0.14 -3.11
C THR A 50 2.69 0.71 -2.02
N LEU A 51 1.37 0.57 -1.83
CA LEU A 51 0.69 1.02 -0.61
C LEU A 51 0.72 -0.14 0.40
N LEU A 52 1.52 0.01 1.45
CA LEU A 52 1.61 -0.94 2.53
C LEU A 52 0.76 -0.46 3.70
N ILE A 53 -0.16 -1.30 4.17
CA ILE A 53 -1.02 -1.06 5.32
C ILE A 53 -0.67 -2.10 6.39
N GLU A 54 -0.09 -1.65 7.50
CA GLU A 54 0.15 -2.51 8.65
C GLU A 54 -1.10 -2.53 9.53
N VAL A 55 -1.51 -3.70 9.99
CA VAL A 55 -2.69 -3.88 10.85
C VAL A 55 -2.33 -4.64 12.11
N ARG A 56 -3.11 -4.44 13.18
CA ARG A 56 -2.94 -5.22 14.41
C ARG A 56 -3.08 -6.72 14.10
N LYS A 57 -2.32 -7.56 14.82
CA LYS A 57 -2.43 -9.02 14.70
C LYS A 57 -3.88 -9.46 14.97
N ASP A 58 -4.38 -10.38 14.16
CA ASP A 58 -5.71 -11.00 14.27
C ASP A 58 -6.89 -10.02 14.26
N SER A 59 -6.68 -8.75 13.88
CA SER A 59 -7.73 -7.71 13.85
C SER A 59 -8.58 -7.72 12.58
N THR A 60 -8.23 -8.56 11.61
CA THR A 60 -8.94 -8.66 10.34
C THR A 60 -8.92 -10.09 9.81
N SER A 61 -9.99 -10.48 9.12
CA SER A 61 -10.07 -11.71 8.34
C SER A 61 -9.42 -11.51 6.96
N TRP A 62 -9.06 -12.60 6.30
CA TRP A 62 -8.52 -12.55 4.93
C TRP A 62 -9.50 -11.91 3.94
N GLU A 63 -10.80 -12.22 4.03
CA GLU A 63 -11.84 -11.72 3.11
C GLU A 63 -12.01 -10.21 3.24
N HIS A 64 -12.09 -9.70 4.48
CA HIS A 64 -12.14 -8.26 4.74
C HIS A 64 -10.88 -7.54 4.25
N ALA A 65 -9.70 -8.08 4.54
CA ALA A 65 -8.44 -7.53 4.07
C ALA A 65 -8.38 -7.48 2.54
N TYR A 66 -8.81 -8.55 1.86
CA TYR A 66 -8.88 -8.61 0.40
C TYR A 66 -9.82 -7.53 -0.17
N ALA A 67 -11.01 -7.35 0.43
CA ALA A 67 -11.95 -6.31 0.02
C ALA A 67 -11.34 -4.91 0.16
N VAL A 68 -10.63 -4.64 1.25
CA VAL A 68 -9.91 -3.37 1.48
C VAL A 68 -8.81 -3.16 0.42
N VAL A 69 -8.00 -4.19 0.13
CA VAL A 69 -6.95 -4.14 -0.90
C VAL A 69 -7.53 -3.76 -2.26
N VAL A 70 -8.61 -4.43 -2.69
CA VAL A 70 -9.26 -4.18 -3.98
C VAL A 70 -9.83 -2.76 -4.03
N ALA A 71 -10.50 -2.30 -2.97
CA ALA A 71 -11.07 -0.96 -2.91
C ALA A 71 -10.00 0.13 -2.96
N CYS A 72 -8.92 -0.01 -2.18
CA CYS A 72 -7.78 0.90 -2.22
C CYS A 72 -7.15 0.94 -3.62
N ARG A 73 -6.93 -0.22 -4.25
CA ARG A 73 -6.36 -0.30 -5.60
C ARG A 73 -7.23 0.45 -6.62
N ALA A 74 -8.55 0.27 -6.56
CA ALA A 74 -9.47 0.95 -7.46
C ALA A 74 -9.39 2.49 -7.34
N VAL A 75 -9.35 3.03 -6.11
CA VAL A 75 -9.19 4.48 -5.89
C VAL A 75 -7.87 4.99 -6.47
N ILE A 76 -6.77 4.25 -6.27
CA ILE A 76 -5.45 4.64 -6.77
C ILE A 76 -5.45 4.66 -8.31
N GLN A 77 -6.06 3.66 -8.94
CA GLN A 77 -6.20 3.59 -10.40
C GLN A 77 -7.10 4.70 -10.97
N GLN A 78 -8.17 5.06 -10.27
CA GLN A 78 -9.03 6.19 -10.63
C GLN A 78 -8.28 7.54 -10.56
N CYS A 79 -7.22 7.64 -9.75
CA CYS A 79 -6.32 8.79 -9.70
C CYS A 79 -5.23 8.75 -10.80
N GLY A 80 -5.31 7.84 -11.77
CA GLY A 80 -4.37 7.72 -12.89
C GLY A 80 -3.08 6.97 -12.57
N ILE A 81 -3.02 6.25 -11.44
CA ILE A 81 -1.84 5.48 -11.01
C ILE A 81 -2.14 4.00 -11.21
N HIS A 82 -1.70 3.46 -12.35
CA HIS A 82 -2.05 2.10 -12.77
C HIS A 82 -1.07 1.03 -12.31
N ASP A 83 0.21 1.40 -12.21
CA ASP A 83 1.28 0.53 -11.72
C ASP A 83 1.39 0.60 -10.19
N VAL A 84 0.42 -0.04 -9.53
CA VAL A 84 0.28 -0.03 -8.07
C VAL A 84 0.04 -1.44 -7.50
N HIS A 85 0.75 -1.74 -6.42
CA HIS A 85 0.51 -2.84 -5.51
C HIS A 85 -0.10 -2.33 -4.20
N VAL A 86 -1.04 -3.07 -3.62
CA VAL A 86 -1.59 -2.77 -2.28
C VAL A 86 -1.43 -4.01 -1.43
N GLU A 87 -0.77 -3.87 -0.28
CA GLU A 87 -0.48 -4.96 0.64
C GLU A 87 -1.03 -4.63 2.03
N ILE A 88 -1.68 -5.60 2.66
CA ILE A 88 -2.01 -5.56 4.08
C ILE A 88 -1.11 -6.57 4.79
N ARG A 89 -0.42 -6.10 5.83
CA ARG A 89 0.52 -6.91 6.59
C ARG A 89 0.15 -6.93 8.06
N GLN A 90 0.14 -8.14 8.63
CA GLN A 90 0.09 -8.34 10.07
C GLN A 90 1.51 -8.48 10.64
N PRO A 91 1.77 -8.03 11.87
CA PRO A 91 3.04 -8.28 12.54
C PRO A 91 3.26 -9.79 12.67
N ARG A 92 4.47 -10.23 12.31
CA ARG A 92 4.89 -11.61 12.54
C ARG A 92 5.13 -11.81 14.04
N GLU A 93 4.90 -13.02 14.54
CA GLU A 93 5.43 -13.40 15.85
C GLU A 93 6.97 -13.29 15.79
N HIS A 94 7.54 -12.49 16.68
CA HIS A 94 8.99 -12.34 16.79
C HIS A 94 9.59 -13.63 17.40
N TYR A 95 10.11 -14.53 16.56
CA TYR A 95 11.07 -15.54 17.01
C TYR A 95 12.49 -15.00 16.85
N PHE A 96 12.89 -14.10 17.74
CA PHE A 96 14.32 -13.91 18.00
C PHE A 96 14.68 -14.79 19.20
N GLN A 97 15.14 -16.02 18.91
CA GLN A 97 15.96 -16.77 19.86
C GLN A 97 17.41 -16.44 19.50
N PHE A 98 18.10 -15.77 20.42
CA PHE A 98 19.56 -15.64 20.40
C PHE A 98 20.18 -16.84 21.11
#